data_AF-A0A7R9UY49-F1
#
_entry.id   AF-A0A7R9UY49-F1
#
_cell.length_a   1.000
_cell.length_b   1.000
_cell.length_c   1.000
_cell.angle_alpha   90.00
_cell.angle_beta   90.00
_cell.angle_gamma   90.00
#
_symmetry.space_group_name_H-M   'P 1'
#
loop_
_entity.id
_entity.type
_entity.pdbx_description
1 polymer ?
#
loop_
_entity_poly.entity_id
_entity_poly.type
_entity_poly.pdbx_seq_one_letter_code
_entity_poly.pdbx_strand_id
1 'polypeptide(L)'
;DALVKALGWPLEAAYPPLDILRLALLHPAGAARVPTISPPLVPSLLAALAGASGAPAPTLVMALRVLCNMCAVPRLHASIGEHVNAVLEAASEHLNAGAHTVRVPAATLLLNFAIFIAGSAAAEEEAQAQILSAVAPALVAIGEGDAPDDLALRLLATVGTLAHSKLGATFVRRLAADLGIGGAVAALGARAKSSDAVKACAAQLGQLLAATG
;
A
#
# COMPACT_ATOMS: atom_id res chain seq x y z
N ASP A 1 1.32 2.09 -28.97
CA ASP A 1 1.08 3.53 -29.20
C ASP A 1 -0.35 3.94 -28.87
N ALA A 2 -1.36 3.13 -29.21
CA ALA A 2 -2.75 3.38 -28.80
C ALA A 2 -2.92 3.52 -27.26
N LEU A 3 -2.36 2.59 -26.47
CA LEU A 3 -2.45 2.66 -25.01
C LEU A 3 -1.79 3.93 -24.44
N VAL A 4 -0.58 4.28 -24.90
CA VAL A 4 0.12 5.49 -24.43
C VAL A 4 -0.69 6.75 -24.74
N LYS A 5 -1.29 6.84 -25.94
CA LYS A 5 -2.20 7.95 -26.28
C LYS A 5 -3.42 7.98 -25.36
N ALA A 6 -3.98 6.82 -25.03
CA ALA A 6 -5.14 6.73 -24.16
C ALA A 6 -4.83 7.09 -22.69
N LEU A 7 -3.59 6.95 -22.24
CA LEU A 7 -3.17 7.42 -20.91
C LEU A 7 -3.22 8.95 -20.76
N GLY A 8 -3.28 9.70 -21.88
CA GLY A 8 -3.48 11.15 -21.87
C GLY A 8 -4.94 11.60 -21.88
N TRP A 9 -5.89 10.68 -21.72
CA TRP A 9 -7.32 11.03 -21.62
C TRP A 9 -7.63 11.79 -20.32
N PRO A 10 -8.72 12.58 -20.28
CA PRO A 10 -9.21 13.21 -19.06
C PRO A 10 -9.44 12.19 -17.93
N LEU A 11 -9.33 12.62 -16.66
CA LEU A 11 -9.40 11.75 -15.49
C LEU A 11 -10.74 10.98 -15.40
N GLU A 12 -11.81 11.56 -15.92
CA GLU A 12 -13.14 10.97 -16.00
C GLU A 12 -13.21 9.76 -16.93
N ALA A 13 -12.33 9.72 -17.94
CA ALA A 13 -12.22 8.66 -18.93
C ALA A 13 -10.95 7.80 -18.74
N ALA A 14 -10.15 8.04 -17.70
CA ALA A 14 -8.87 7.39 -17.51
C ALA A 14 -8.98 5.94 -16.98
N TYR A 15 -10.15 5.51 -16.50
CA TYR A 15 -10.34 4.14 -15.98
C TYR A 15 -9.94 3.03 -16.98
N PRO A 16 -10.51 2.95 -18.22
CA PRO A 16 -10.17 1.87 -19.15
C PRO A 16 -8.68 1.77 -19.52
N PRO A 17 -7.97 2.85 -19.90
CA PRO A 17 -6.55 2.73 -20.22
C PRO A 17 -5.71 2.34 -19.01
N LEU A 18 -6.05 2.78 -17.79
CA LEU A 18 -5.37 2.33 -16.58
C LEU A 18 -5.63 0.84 -16.27
N ASP A 19 -6.83 0.34 -16.53
CA ASP A 19 -7.17 -1.08 -16.36
C ASP A 19 -6.41 -1.99 -17.34
N ILE A 20 -6.20 -1.54 -18.57
CA ILE A 20 -5.33 -2.24 -19.54
C ILE A 20 -3.87 -2.13 -19.11
N LEU A 21 -3.43 -0.94 -18.68
CA LEU A 21 -2.05 -0.70 -18.29
C LEU A 21 -1.63 -1.62 -17.15
N ARG A 22 -2.42 -1.73 -16.07
CA ARG A 22 -2.06 -2.59 -14.93
C ARG A 22 -1.80 -4.03 -15.36
N LEU A 23 -2.55 -4.55 -16.33
CA LEU A 23 -2.36 -5.90 -16.86
C LEU A 23 -1.11 -5.97 -17.75
N ALA A 24 -0.90 -4.96 -18.60
CA ALA A 24 0.27 -4.88 -19.48
C ALA A 24 1.59 -4.83 -18.69
N LEU A 25 1.62 -4.17 -17.52
CA LEU A 25 2.80 -4.08 -16.67
C LEU A 25 3.29 -5.45 -16.17
N LEU A 26 2.42 -6.44 -16.05
CA LEU A 26 2.79 -7.79 -15.63
C LEU A 26 3.51 -8.58 -16.73
N HIS A 27 3.43 -8.13 -17.99
CA HIS A 27 4.16 -8.73 -19.09
C HIS A 27 5.53 -8.04 -19.27
N PRO A 28 6.64 -8.79 -19.46
CA PRO A 28 7.98 -8.20 -19.59
C PRO A 28 8.08 -7.09 -20.65
N ALA A 29 7.44 -7.28 -21.80
CA ALA A 29 7.42 -6.27 -22.87
C ALA A 29 6.62 -5.02 -22.50
N GLY A 30 5.56 -5.14 -21.68
CA GLY A 30 4.80 -3.98 -21.21
C GLY A 30 5.58 -3.20 -20.15
N ALA A 31 6.17 -3.90 -19.18
CA ALA A 31 7.05 -3.30 -18.18
C ALA A 31 8.24 -2.56 -18.82
N ALA A 32 8.87 -3.14 -19.85
CA ALA A 32 10.00 -2.52 -20.56
C ALA A 32 9.64 -1.19 -21.25
N ARG A 33 8.35 -0.90 -21.47
CA ARG A 33 7.89 0.35 -22.08
C ARG A 33 7.63 1.47 -21.09
N VAL A 34 7.58 1.21 -19.78
CA VAL A 34 7.27 2.25 -18.78
C VAL A 34 8.20 3.46 -18.87
N PRO A 35 9.54 3.31 -19.04
CA PRO A 35 10.44 4.46 -19.16
C PRO A 35 10.21 5.32 -20.42
N THR A 36 9.45 4.83 -21.40
CA THR A 36 9.19 5.55 -22.66
C THR A 36 7.82 6.24 -22.69
N ILE A 37 7.03 6.12 -21.61
CA ILE A 37 5.74 6.81 -21.48
C ILE A 37 6.01 8.30 -21.20
N SER A 38 5.37 9.18 -21.99
CA SER A 38 5.41 10.62 -21.81
C SER A 38 3.98 11.18 -21.79
N PRO A 39 3.57 11.95 -20.77
CA PRO A 39 4.36 12.34 -19.58
C PRO A 39 4.74 11.13 -18.69
N PRO A 40 5.77 11.26 -17.81
CA PRO A 40 6.22 10.17 -16.96
C PRO A 40 5.07 9.54 -16.15
N LEU A 41 5.03 8.21 -16.12
CA LEU A 41 3.88 7.47 -15.59
C LEU A 41 3.63 7.73 -14.10
N VAL A 42 4.65 7.57 -13.24
CA VAL A 42 4.46 7.69 -11.78
C VAL A 42 4.00 9.10 -11.37
N PRO A 43 4.64 10.21 -11.83
CA PRO A 43 4.13 11.55 -11.59
C PRO A 43 2.68 11.76 -12.07
N SER A 44 2.31 11.20 -13.22
CA SER A 44 0.95 11.31 -13.76
C SER A 44 -0.08 10.59 -12.87
N LEU A 45 0.28 9.42 -12.34
CA LEU A 45 -0.56 8.69 -11.38
C LEU A 45 -0.69 9.45 -10.06
N LEU A 46 0.41 10.03 -9.55
CA LEU A 46 0.38 10.84 -8.33
C LEU A 46 -0.49 12.09 -8.49
N ALA A 47 -0.42 12.75 -9.65
CA ALA A 47 -1.31 13.87 -9.96
C ALA A 47 -2.79 13.46 -9.97
N ALA A 48 -3.11 12.27 -10.48
CA ALA A 48 -4.47 11.71 -10.42
C ALA A 48 -4.90 11.34 -8.99
N LEU A 49 -3.95 11.00 -8.10
CA LEU A 49 -4.23 10.63 -6.72
C LEU A 49 -4.29 11.82 -5.76
N ALA A 50 -3.80 13.00 -6.15
CA ALA A 50 -3.88 14.19 -5.30
C ALA A 50 -5.34 14.52 -4.95
N GLY A 51 -5.63 14.88 -3.69
CA GLY A 51 -7.00 15.18 -3.23
C GLY A 51 -7.71 16.28 -4.03
N ALA A 52 -6.97 17.21 -4.64
CA ALA A 52 -7.50 18.27 -5.50
C ALA A 52 -7.77 17.85 -6.97
N SER A 53 -7.46 16.60 -7.35
CA SER A 53 -7.53 16.14 -8.74
C SER A 53 -8.96 16.03 -9.30
N GLY A 54 -9.96 15.83 -8.42
CA GLY A 54 -11.33 15.53 -8.84
C GLY A 54 -11.51 14.17 -9.53
N ALA A 55 -10.49 13.29 -9.49
CA ALA A 55 -10.54 12.00 -10.17
C ALA A 55 -11.67 11.10 -9.62
N PRO A 56 -12.49 10.45 -10.48
CA PRO A 56 -13.50 9.51 -10.02
C PRO A 56 -12.89 8.29 -9.31
N ALA A 57 -13.65 7.71 -8.37
CA ALA A 57 -13.20 6.55 -7.60
C ALA A 57 -12.67 5.38 -8.46
N PRO A 58 -13.26 5.01 -9.62
CA PRO A 58 -12.69 3.98 -10.48
C PRO A 58 -11.27 4.31 -10.98
N THR A 59 -11.02 5.58 -11.32
CA THR A 59 -9.70 6.06 -11.76
C THR A 59 -8.70 5.99 -10.61
N LEU A 60 -9.06 6.45 -9.42
CA LEU A 60 -8.22 6.35 -8.21
C LEU A 60 -7.84 4.90 -7.90
N VAL A 61 -8.82 4.00 -7.92
CA VAL A 61 -8.62 2.56 -7.68
C VAL A 61 -7.66 1.96 -8.72
N MET A 62 -7.81 2.31 -10.00
CA MET A 62 -6.89 1.82 -11.04
C MET A 62 -5.49 2.42 -10.90
N ALA A 63 -5.36 3.71 -10.59
CA ALA A 63 -4.07 4.35 -10.38
C ALA A 63 -3.27 3.68 -9.25
N LEU A 64 -3.93 3.42 -8.10
CA LEU A 64 -3.33 2.66 -7.00
C LEU A 64 -2.94 1.24 -7.43
N ARG A 65 -3.79 0.53 -8.19
CA ARG A 65 -3.48 -0.82 -8.67
C ARG A 65 -2.34 -0.86 -9.69
N VAL A 66 -2.19 0.17 -10.52
CA VAL A 66 -1.02 0.31 -11.41
C VAL A 66 0.24 0.42 -10.55
N LEU A 67 0.25 1.28 -9.52
CA LEU A 67 1.37 1.40 -8.59
C LEU A 67 1.66 0.08 -7.85
N CYS A 68 0.62 -0.65 -7.40
CA CYS A 68 0.80 -1.97 -6.78
C CYS A 68 1.55 -2.94 -7.70
N ASN A 69 1.18 -2.97 -8.98
CA ASN A 69 1.84 -3.83 -9.96
C ASN A 69 3.26 -3.35 -10.28
N MET A 70 3.53 -2.05 -10.25
CA MET A 70 4.89 -1.53 -10.35
C MET A 70 5.78 -2.00 -9.19
N CYS A 71 5.28 -2.01 -7.95
CA CYS A 71 6.01 -2.58 -6.81
C CYS A 71 6.27 -4.09 -6.97
N ALA A 72 5.35 -4.83 -7.60
CA ALA A 72 5.46 -6.28 -7.75
C ALA A 72 6.42 -6.72 -8.87
N VAL A 73 6.78 -5.81 -9.78
CA VAL A 73 7.62 -6.13 -10.95
C VAL A 73 9.02 -5.54 -10.76
N PRO A 74 10.06 -6.36 -10.53
CA PRO A 74 11.42 -5.86 -10.22
C PRO A 74 12.01 -4.88 -11.22
N ARG A 75 11.70 -5.04 -12.51
CA ARG A 75 12.12 -4.11 -13.57
C ARG A 75 11.63 -2.67 -13.34
N LEU A 76 10.51 -2.50 -12.65
CA LEU A 76 9.86 -1.21 -12.43
C LEU A 76 10.26 -0.58 -11.08
N HIS A 77 11.06 -1.27 -10.26
CA HIS A 77 11.50 -0.79 -8.95
C HIS A 77 12.28 0.52 -9.03
N ALA A 78 13.12 0.72 -10.04
CA ALA A 78 13.82 2.00 -10.22
C ALA A 78 12.82 3.15 -10.48
N SER A 79 11.86 2.95 -11.39
CA SER A 79 10.88 3.98 -11.75
C SER A 79 9.96 4.39 -10.60
N ILE A 80 9.59 3.45 -9.72
CA ILE A 80 8.78 3.78 -8.54
C ILE A 80 9.64 4.22 -7.35
N GLY A 81 10.87 3.71 -7.25
CA GLY A 81 11.84 4.01 -6.20
C GLY A 81 12.20 5.49 -6.12
N GLU A 82 12.24 6.19 -7.25
CA GLU A 82 12.48 7.64 -7.33
C GLU A 82 11.36 8.48 -6.68
N HIS A 83 10.20 7.87 -6.39
CA HIS A 83 9.01 8.55 -5.90
C HIS A 83 8.43 7.93 -4.62
N VAL A 84 9.23 7.13 -3.87
CA VAL A 84 8.77 6.39 -2.67
C VAL A 84 7.96 7.27 -1.73
N ASN A 85 8.51 8.42 -1.31
CA ASN A 85 7.87 9.28 -0.31
C ASN A 85 6.49 9.78 -0.77
N ALA A 86 6.40 10.25 -2.02
CA ALA A 86 5.15 10.75 -2.58
C ALA A 86 4.11 9.64 -2.79
N VAL A 87 4.57 8.43 -3.15
CA VAL A 87 3.67 7.27 -3.30
C VAL A 87 3.14 6.81 -1.94
N LEU A 88 3.99 6.78 -0.91
CA LEU A 88 3.59 6.42 0.45
C LEU A 88 2.63 7.46 1.05
N GLU A 89 2.87 8.75 0.81
CA GLU A 89 1.97 9.85 1.21
C GLU A 89 0.59 9.71 0.55
N ALA A 90 0.54 9.54 -0.77
CA ALA A 90 -0.72 9.34 -1.49
C ALA A 90 -1.46 8.07 -1.02
N ALA A 91 -0.74 6.97 -0.78
CA ALA A 91 -1.34 5.75 -0.24
C ALA A 91 -1.92 5.96 1.17
N SER A 92 -1.22 6.70 2.03
CA SER A 92 -1.69 7.04 3.37
C SER A 92 -2.97 7.86 3.35
N GLU A 93 -3.03 8.90 2.50
CA GLU A 93 -4.21 9.75 2.33
C GLU A 93 -5.42 8.91 1.92
N HIS A 94 -5.29 8.08 0.89
CA HIS A 94 -6.39 7.25 0.39
C HIS A 94 -6.77 6.10 1.34
N LEU A 95 -5.85 5.62 2.16
CA LEU A 95 -6.16 4.62 3.19
C LEU A 95 -6.99 5.20 4.33
N ASN A 96 -6.67 6.43 4.77
CA ASN A 96 -7.24 7.03 5.97
C ASN A 96 -8.45 7.93 5.69
N ALA A 97 -8.50 8.60 4.54
CA ALA A 97 -9.59 9.50 4.16
C ALA A 97 -10.42 9.01 2.95
N GLY A 98 -9.96 7.96 2.26
CA GLY A 98 -10.63 7.46 1.06
C GLY A 98 -11.91 6.67 1.34
N ALA A 99 -12.78 6.59 0.32
CA ALA A 99 -13.93 5.69 0.35
C ALA A 99 -13.48 4.22 0.46
N HIS A 100 -14.32 3.35 1.02
CA HIS A 100 -14.00 1.93 1.25
C HIS A 100 -13.37 1.24 0.02
N THR A 101 -13.89 1.52 -1.18
CA THR A 101 -13.40 0.96 -2.44
C THR A 101 -11.95 1.34 -2.78
N VAL A 102 -11.47 2.48 -2.28
CA VAL A 102 -10.12 3.02 -2.50
C VAL A 102 -9.16 2.61 -1.38
N ARG A 103 -9.66 2.36 -0.17
CA ARG A 103 -8.84 1.95 0.99
C ARG A 103 -8.13 0.62 0.77
N VAL A 104 -8.80 -0.37 0.17
CA VAL A 104 -8.20 -1.70 -0.08
C VAL A 104 -6.99 -1.66 -1.03
N PRO A 105 -7.05 -1.03 -2.22
CA PRO A 105 -5.87 -0.91 -3.07
C PRO A 105 -4.78 -0.04 -2.44
N ALA A 106 -5.13 0.99 -1.65
CA ALA A 106 -4.14 1.77 -0.90
C ALA A 106 -3.40 0.93 0.16
N ALA A 107 -4.13 0.12 0.95
CA ALA A 107 -3.54 -0.83 1.89
C ALA A 107 -2.67 -1.88 1.18
N THR A 108 -3.08 -2.33 -0.01
CA THR A 108 -2.30 -3.26 -0.84
C THR A 108 -0.98 -2.63 -1.29
N LEU A 109 -1.00 -1.34 -1.66
CA LEU A 109 0.20 -0.61 -2.07
C LEU A 109 1.20 -0.51 -0.91
N LEU A 110 0.74 -0.15 0.29
CA LEU A 110 1.59 -0.12 1.49
C LEU A 110 2.16 -1.49 1.84
N LEU A 111 1.39 -2.57 1.71
CA LEU A 111 1.89 -3.94 1.88
C LEU A 111 2.98 -4.28 0.86
N ASN A 112 2.78 -3.97 -0.42
CA ASN A 112 3.77 -4.23 -1.46
C ASN A 112 5.05 -3.41 -1.23
N PHE A 113 4.93 -2.17 -0.75
CA PHE A 113 6.09 -1.38 -0.34
C PHE A 113 6.80 -1.99 0.86
N ALA A 114 6.07 -2.47 1.87
CA ALA A 114 6.67 -3.16 3.00
C ALA A 114 7.49 -4.38 2.55
N ILE A 115 6.98 -5.17 1.60
CA ILE A 115 7.71 -6.29 1.00
C ILE A 115 8.94 -5.79 0.21
N PHE A 116 8.77 -4.75 -0.59
CA PHE A 116 9.84 -4.16 -1.41
C PHE A 116 11.00 -3.67 -0.53
N ILE A 117 10.72 -2.94 0.55
CA ILE A 117 11.75 -2.41 1.44
C ILE A 117 12.34 -3.48 2.37
N ALA A 118 11.54 -4.47 2.79
CA ALA A 118 12.05 -5.59 3.61
C ALA A 118 13.11 -6.43 2.89
N GLY A 119 13.19 -6.34 1.55
CA GLY A 119 14.20 -6.98 0.72
C GLY A 119 15.42 -6.11 0.38
N SER A 120 15.46 -4.83 0.78
CA SER A 120 16.49 -3.85 0.38
C SER A 120 17.22 -3.27 1.60
N ALA A 121 18.55 -3.45 1.67
CA ALA A 121 19.38 -3.06 2.81
C ALA A 121 19.61 -1.54 2.99
N ALA A 122 19.11 -0.70 2.08
CA ALA A 122 19.32 0.75 2.10
C ALA A 122 17.97 1.48 2.25
N ALA A 123 17.88 2.34 3.27
CA ALA A 123 16.71 3.15 3.65
C ALA A 123 15.58 2.41 4.40
N GLU A 124 15.92 1.48 5.29
CA GLU A 124 14.93 0.69 6.01
C GLU A 124 14.09 1.50 7.02
N GLU A 125 14.69 2.24 7.95
CA GLU A 125 13.93 2.78 9.09
C GLU A 125 12.98 3.93 8.71
N GLU A 126 13.39 4.87 7.87
CA GLU A 126 12.51 6.00 7.48
C GLU A 126 11.30 5.52 6.69
N ALA A 127 11.51 4.64 5.70
CA ALA A 127 10.42 4.05 4.93
C ALA A 127 9.54 3.13 5.80
N GLN A 128 10.14 2.32 6.70
CA GLN A 128 9.40 1.53 7.69
C GLN A 128 8.53 2.45 8.57
N ALA A 129 9.08 3.56 9.05
CA ALA A 129 8.37 4.52 9.89
C ALA A 129 7.21 5.17 9.16
N GLN A 130 7.42 5.57 7.90
CA GLN A 130 6.38 6.18 7.08
C GLN A 130 5.24 5.19 6.81
N ILE A 131 5.55 3.92 6.48
CA ILE A 131 4.53 2.89 6.27
C ILE A 131 3.77 2.60 7.57
N LEU A 132 4.48 2.43 8.70
CA LEU A 132 3.86 2.19 10.02
C LEU A 132 2.92 3.34 10.42
N SER A 133 3.38 4.58 10.24
CA SER A 133 2.60 5.78 10.53
C SER A 133 1.38 5.92 9.61
N ALA A 134 1.47 5.43 8.37
CA ALA A 134 0.35 5.41 7.43
C ALA A 134 -0.71 4.36 7.80
N VAL A 135 -0.29 3.16 8.24
CA VAL A 135 -1.22 2.05 8.55
C VAL A 135 -1.82 2.13 9.95
N ALA A 136 -1.11 2.73 10.92
CA ALA A 136 -1.54 2.72 12.31
C ALA A 136 -2.93 3.34 12.54
N PRO A 137 -3.26 4.54 12.02
CA PRO A 137 -4.57 5.14 12.26
C PRO A 137 -5.71 4.29 11.67
N ALA A 138 -5.50 3.76 10.46
CA ALA A 138 -6.46 2.86 9.84
C ALA A 138 -6.64 1.56 10.64
N LEU A 139 -5.55 0.98 11.15
CA LEU A 139 -5.60 -0.24 11.94
C LEU A 139 -6.33 -0.03 13.27
N VAL A 140 -6.06 1.08 13.96
CA VAL A 140 -6.78 1.49 15.18
C VAL A 140 -8.27 1.66 14.90
N ALA A 141 -8.62 2.41 13.84
CA ALA A 141 -10.02 2.66 13.48
C ALA A 141 -10.79 1.37 13.17
N ILE A 142 -10.17 0.39 12.51
CA ILE A 142 -10.83 -0.90 12.22
C ILE A 142 -10.86 -1.84 13.43
N GLY A 143 -9.97 -1.67 14.41
CA GLY A 143 -10.01 -2.40 15.67
C GLY A 143 -11.18 -1.96 16.56
N GLU A 144 -11.55 -0.68 16.48
CA GLU A 144 -12.69 -0.10 17.20
C GLU A 144 -14.02 -0.24 16.43
N GLY A 145 -13.96 -0.35 15.11
CA GLY A 145 -15.11 -0.35 14.22
C GLY A 145 -15.38 -1.66 13.48
N ASP A 146 -16.28 -1.60 12.49
CA ASP A 146 -16.46 -2.66 11.50
C ASP A 146 -15.60 -2.39 10.27
N ALA A 147 -15.03 -3.44 9.71
CA ALA A 147 -14.17 -3.36 8.54
C ALA A 147 -14.14 -4.72 7.85
N PRO A 148 -14.04 -4.76 6.51
CA PRO A 148 -13.87 -6.01 5.80
C PRO A 148 -12.55 -6.70 6.13
N ASP A 149 -12.63 -8.02 6.23
CA ASP A 149 -11.49 -8.87 6.58
C ASP A 149 -10.32 -8.71 5.61
N ASP A 150 -10.60 -8.42 4.34
CA ASP A 150 -9.58 -8.26 3.32
C ASP A 150 -8.72 -6.99 3.54
N LEU A 151 -9.32 -5.91 4.07
CA LEU A 151 -8.59 -4.73 4.52
C LEU A 151 -7.79 -5.03 5.79
N ALA A 152 -8.42 -5.67 6.79
CA ALA A 152 -7.77 -6.02 8.05
C ALA A 152 -6.53 -6.90 7.83
N LEU A 153 -6.65 -7.96 7.02
CA LEU A 153 -5.54 -8.87 6.70
C LEU A 153 -4.38 -8.14 6.03
N ARG A 154 -4.66 -7.19 5.13
CA ARG A 154 -3.59 -6.39 4.48
C ARG A 154 -2.85 -5.53 5.48
N LEU A 155 -3.56 -4.83 6.36
CA LEU A 155 -2.91 -3.97 7.38
C LEU A 155 -2.10 -4.80 8.38
N LEU A 156 -2.65 -5.92 8.87
CA LEU A 156 -1.92 -6.85 9.75
C LEU A 156 -0.69 -7.42 9.06
N ALA A 157 -0.83 -7.85 7.79
CA ALA A 157 0.30 -8.35 7.01
C ALA A 157 1.36 -7.27 6.76
N THR A 158 0.99 -6.01 6.54
CA THR A 158 1.95 -4.91 6.36
C THR A 158 2.80 -4.75 7.60
N VAL A 159 2.17 -4.63 8.79
CA VAL A 159 2.91 -4.50 10.06
C VAL A 159 3.76 -5.75 10.31
N GLY A 160 3.21 -6.95 10.10
CA GLY A 160 3.95 -8.21 10.28
C GLY A 160 5.15 -8.34 9.35
N THR A 161 5.03 -7.91 8.10
CA THR A 161 6.14 -7.91 7.12
C THR A 161 7.28 -7.03 7.60
N LEU A 162 6.97 -5.82 8.09
CA LEU A 162 7.98 -4.90 8.63
C LEU A 162 8.60 -5.45 9.93
N ALA A 163 7.78 -6.00 10.83
CA ALA A 163 8.24 -6.51 12.11
C ALA A 163 9.08 -7.81 11.99
N HIS A 164 8.96 -8.52 10.86
CA HIS A 164 9.78 -9.69 10.55
C HIS A 164 11.10 -9.34 9.81
N SER A 165 11.30 -8.07 9.41
CA SER A 165 12.53 -7.67 8.74
C SER A 165 13.72 -7.82 9.69
N LYS A 166 14.81 -8.48 9.24
CA LYS A 166 15.95 -8.79 10.11
C LYS A 166 16.67 -7.55 10.66
N LEU A 167 16.60 -6.45 9.91
CA LEU A 167 17.35 -5.22 10.17
C LEU A 167 16.49 -4.16 10.88
N GLY A 168 15.15 -4.23 10.81
CA GLY A 168 14.23 -3.25 11.40
C GLY A 168 13.33 -3.76 12.53
N ALA A 169 13.37 -5.04 12.90
CA ALA A 169 12.39 -5.64 13.83
C ALA A 169 12.24 -4.90 15.17
N THR A 170 13.35 -4.47 15.79
CA THR A 170 13.31 -3.75 17.09
C THR A 170 12.76 -2.33 16.94
N PHE A 171 13.16 -1.61 15.90
CA PHE A 171 12.64 -0.28 15.58
C PHE A 171 11.13 -0.34 15.32
N VAL A 172 10.71 -1.26 14.45
CA VAL A 172 9.30 -1.47 14.11
C VAL A 172 8.47 -1.81 15.33
N ARG A 173 8.94 -2.71 16.21
CA ARG A 173 8.24 -3.05 17.46
C ARG A 173 8.04 -1.85 18.36
N ARG A 174 9.09 -1.05 18.58
CA ARG A 174 9.02 0.15 19.41
C ARG A 174 8.03 1.16 18.84
N LEU A 175 8.15 1.47 17.55
CA LEU A 175 7.26 2.41 16.90
C LEU A 175 5.80 1.91 16.89
N ALA A 176 5.59 0.60 16.68
CA ALA A 176 4.26 0.01 16.76
C ALA A 176 3.63 0.13 18.16
N ALA A 177 4.44 0.04 19.22
CA ALA A 177 4.00 0.28 20.58
C ALA A 177 3.61 1.76 20.78
N ASP A 178 4.46 2.69 20.33
CA ASP A 178 4.21 4.14 20.44
C ASP A 178 2.96 4.58 19.66
N LEU A 179 2.65 3.91 18.54
CA LEU A 179 1.48 4.15 17.70
C LEU A 179 0.21 3.40 18.16
N GLY A 180 0.27 2.62 19.25
CA GLY A 180 -0.90 1.90 19.78
C GLY A 180 -1.35 0.70 18.93
N ILE A 181 -0.53 0.23 18.00
CA ILE A 181 -0.86 -0.90 17.10
C ILE A 181 -1.19 -2.17 17.89
N GLY A 182 -0.46 -2.44 18.98
CA GLY A 182 -0.68 -3.64 19.79
C GLY A 182 -2.11 -3.76 20.33
N GLY A 183 -2.71 -2.64 20.75
CA GLY A 183 -4.10 -2.59 21.20
C GLY A 183 -5.09 -2.89 20.07
N ALA A 184 -4.87 -2.30 18.90
CA ALA A 184 -5.69 -2.54 17.71
C ALA A 184 -5.63 -4.00 17.25
N VAL A 185 -4.44 -4.61 17.26
CA VAL A 185 -4.23 -6.02 16.92
C VAL A 185 -4.98 -6.93 17.91
N ALA A 186 -4.90 -6.66 19.21
CA ALA A 186 -5.62 -7.41 20.22
C ALA A 186 -7.15 -7.30 20.03
N ALA A 187 -7.65 -6.09 19.75
CA ALA A 187 -9.07 -5.86 19.50
C ALA A 187 -9.58 -6.66 18.28
N LEU A 188 -8.83 -6.64 17.17
CA LEU A 188 -9.18 -7.41 15.95
C LEU A 188 -9.20 -8.92 16.19
N GLY A 189 -8.27 -9.43 17.00
CA GLY A 189 -8.20 -10.85 17.36
C GLY A 189 -9.33 -11.31 18.28
N ALA A 190 -9.79 -10.43 19.18
CA ALA A 190 -10.89 -10.72 20.10
C ALA A 190 -12.28 -10.51 19.47
N ARG A 191 -12.36 -9.76 18.36
CA ARG A 191 -13.62 -9.39 17.71
C ARG A 191 -14.36 -10.61 17.19
N ALA A 192 -15.60 -10.78 17.65
CA ALA A 192 -16.46 -11.93 17.32
C ALA A 192 -16.71 -12.07 15.81
N LYS A 193 -16.98 -10.96 15.12
CA LYS A 193 -17.28 -10.90 13.68
C LYS A 193 -16.07 -11.15 12.76
N SER A 194 -14.84 -11.11 13.28
CA SER A 194 -13.65 -11.38 12.47
C SER A 194 -13.60 -12.84 12.05
N SER A 195 -13.22 -13.12 10.79
CA SER A 195 -12.92 -14.50 10.39
C SER A 195 -11.73 -15.08 11.15
N ASP A 196 -11.62 -16.41 11.07
CA ASP A 196 -10.50 -17.15 11.65
C ASP A 196 -9.15 -16.72 11.07
N ALA A 197 -9.12 -16.30 9.81
CA ALA A 197 -7.91 -15.79 9.17
C ALA A 197 -7.43 -14.48 9.83
N VAL A 198 -8.34 -13.54 10.07
CA VAL A 198 -8.03 -12.27 10.77
C VAL A 198 -7.56 -12.56 12.19
N LYS A 199 -8.27 -13.43 12.92
CA LYS A 199 -7.91 -13.80 14.30
C LYS A 199 -6.54 -14.46 14.39
N ALA A 200 -6.24 -15.41 13.50
CA ALA A 200 -4.96 -16.08 13.44
C ALA A 200 -3.82 -15.11 13.12
N CYS A 201 -4.01 -14.23 12.12
CA CYS A 201 -3.02 -13.22 11.74
C CYS A 201 -2.77 -12.22 12.88
N ALA A 202 -3.83 -11.75 13.56
CA ALA A 202 -3.73 -10.88 14.71
C ALA A 202 -2.99 -11.53 15.88
N ALA A 203 -3.26 -12.81 16.17
CA ALA A 203 -2.58 -13.55 17.23
C ALA A 203 -1.07 -13.69 16.94
N GLN A 204 -0.69 -14.07 15.72
CA GLN A 204 0.71 -14.17 15.29
C GLN A 204 1.42 -12.82 15.36
N LEU A 205 0.78 -11.76 14.88
CA LEU A 205 1.34 -10.41 14.95
C LEU A 205 1.49 -9.93 16.39
N GLY A 206 0.51 -10.20 17.26
CA GLY A 206 0.59 -9.87 18.68
C GLY A 206 1.80 -10.53 19.36
N GLN A 207 2.07 -11.80 19.06
CA GLN A 207 3.27 -12.50 19.55
C GLN A 207 4.56 -11.87 19.00
N LEU A 208 4.58 -11.55 17.71
CA LEU A 208 5.74 -10.93 17.06
C LEU A 208 6.07 -9.54 17.65
N LEU A 209 5.03 -8.75 17.98
CA LEU A 209 5.18 -7.43 18.58
C LEU A 209 5.57 -7.50 20.07
N ALA A 210 5.11 -8.53 20.79
CA ALA A 210 5.42 -8.74 22.19
C ALA A 210 6.79 -9.40 22.44
N ALA A 211 7.41 -9.99 21.41
CA ALA A 211 8.74 -10.58 21.52
C ALA A 211 9.76 -9.50 21.90
N THR A 212 10.21 -9.53 23.16
CA THR A 212 11.33 -8.72 23.64
C THR A 212 12.60 -9.14 22.91
N GLY A 213 13.24 -8.19 22.24
CA GLY A 213 14.64 -8.32 21.81
C GLY A 213 15.58 -8.15 22.98
#